data_AF-A0A354ZJ47-F1
#
_entry.id   AF-A0A354ZJ47-F1
#
_cell.length_a   1.000
_cell.length_b   1.000
_cell.length_c   1.000
_cell.angle_alpha   90.00
_cell.angle_beta   90.00
_cell.angle_gamma   90.00
#
_symmetry.space_group_name_H-M   'P 1'
#
loop_
_entity.id
_entity.type
_entity.pdbx_description
1 polymer ?
#
loop_
_entity_poly.entity_id
_entity_poly.type
_entity_poly.pdbx_seq_one_letter_code
_entity_poly.pdbx_strand_id
1 'polypeptide(L)'
;MRGDSINEPAVIAVLGHISGEMAPGHNDVREGLLVAHHLLLAHGLAIRAFRQSSGRRRVAGDDDAQTVDGIGIALSINQQEPATDDERDVSAAKRVDGFWNSLYLESLFNGHYPEDILEWLARAGVLPVTAMGWEVYPEGLFDVLKRVSDDYTKIPLFITENGAAFEDALPPNGSAIDDAARIDYLSSHFEVVRRLCECGVNLRGYYVWSLMDNFEWAQGYSKRFGLVHVDFQTQQRTAKRSALWYRDFIRSQR
;
A
#
# COMPACT_ATOMS: atom_id res chain seq x y z
N MET A 1 19.47 -24.68 -8.57
CA MET A 1 19.57 -23.28 -8.15
C MET A 1 21.04 -23.01 -7.84
N ARG A 2 21.66 -22.00 -8.45
CA ARG A 2 23.06 -21.61 -8.16
C ARG A 2 23.17 -20.47 -7.13
N GLY A 3 22.08 -19.76 -6.88
CA GLY A 3 22.05 -18.67 -5.90
C GLY A 3 20.69 -18.58 -5.23
N ASP A 4 20.69 -18.30 -3.94
CA ASP A 4 19.52 -17.91 -3.17
C ASP A 4 19.56 -16.40 -2.94
N SER A 5 18.47 -15.71 -3.28
CA SER A 5 18.37 -14.29 -3.03
C SER A 5 18.09 -13.99 -1.57
N ILE A 6 17.14 -14.72 -0.97
CA ILE A 6 16.61 -14.46 0.37
C ILE A 6 16.16 -15.80 0.94
N ASN A 7 16.69 -16.14 2.10
CA ASN A 7 16.27 -17.30 2.86
C ASN A 7 15.18 -16.91 3.87
N GLU A 8 14.06 -17.62 3.81
CA GLU A 8 12.99 -17.59 4.82
C GLU A 8 12.45 -16.19 5.15
N PRO A 9 11.85 -15.48 4.18
CA PRO A 9 11.33 -14.14 4.42
C PRO A 9 10.23 -14.09 5.50
N ALA A 10 9.46 -15.19 5.67
CA ALA A 10 8.48 -15.37 6.75
C ALA A 10 9.13 -15.28 8.13
N VAL A 11 10.29 -15.90 8.33
CA VAL A 11 11.02 -15.87 9.61
C VAL A 11 11.48 -14.44 9.92
N ILE A 12 12.04 -13.74 8.93
CA ILE A 12 12.53 -12.37 9.12
C ILE A 12 11.38 -11.40 9.47
N ALA A 13 10.26 -11.49 8.75
CA ALA A 13 9.12 -10.62 8.98
C ALA A 13 8.34 -11.00 10.25
N VAL A 14 7.89 -12.26 10.34
CA VAL A 14 7.00 -12.73 11.40
C VAL A 14 7.75 -12.88 12.72
N LEU A 15 8.91 -13.54 12.74
CA LEU A 15 9.67 -13.72 13.98
C LEU A 15 10.50 -12.49 14.36
N GLY A 16 11.01 -11.75 13.38
CA GLY A 16 11.81 -10.56 13.63
C GLY A 16 11.03 -9.31 14.04
N HIS A 17 9.83 -9.12 13.47
CA HIS A 17 9.12 -7.85 13.57
C HIS A 17 7.65 -7.95 14.02
N ILE A 18 6.97 -9.08 13.81
CA ILE A 18 5.58 -9.26 14.27
C ILE A 18 5.55 -9.82 15.71
N SER A 19 6.25 -10.92 15.97
CA SER A 19 6.26 -11.59 17.29
C SER A 19 7.46 -11.20 18.16
N GLY A 20 8.55 -10.75 17.56
CA GLY A 20 9.77 -10.31 18.25
C GLY A 20 10.63 -11.43 18.84
N GLU A 21 10.43 -12.67 18.39
CA GLU A 21 11.17 -13.85 18.84
C GLU A 21 12.61 -13.90 18.31
N MET A 22 12.87 -13.23 17.18
CA MET A 22 14.19 -13.12 16.55
C MET A 22 14.58 -11.66 16.37
N ALA A 23 15.87 -11.40 16.09
CA ALA A 23 16.33 -10.05 15.79
C ALA A 23 15.55 -9.42 14.62
N PRO A 24 15.21 -8.12 14.68
CA PRO A 24 15.58 -7.15 15.72
C PRO A 24 14.76 -7.23 17.02
N GLY A 25 13.73 -8.07 17.09
CA GLY A 25 12.92 -8.28 18.30
C GLY A 25 11.77 -7.29 18.41
N HIS A 26 11.31 -6.75 17.29
CA HIS A 26 10.20 -5.81 17.27
C HIS A 26 8.86 -6.56 17.34
N ASN A 27 7.83 -5.89 17.84
CA ASN A 27 6.49 -6.44 18.02
C ASN A 27 5.45 -5.46 17.44
N ASP A 28 5.51 -5.30 16.12
CA ASP A 28 4.68 -4.41 15.31
C ASP A 28 4.26 -5.12 14.01
N VAL A 29 2.95 -5.42 13.92
CA VAL A 29 2.38 -6.11 12.74
C VAL A 29 2.57 -5.30 11.45
N ARG A 30 2.42 -3.97 11.52
CA ARG A 30 2.58 -3.08 10.37
C ARG A 30 4.03 -3.08 9.90
N GLU A 31 4.97 -2.98 10.84
CA GLU A 31 6.40 -3.06 10.52
C GLU A 31 6.73 -4.40 9.85
N GLY A 32 6.25 -5.52 10.41
CA GLY A 32 6.48 -6.84 9.82
C GLY A 32 5.93 -6.98 8.40
N LEU A 33 4.76 -6.42 8.10
CA LEU A 33 4.20 -6.40 6.74
C LEU A 33 5.05 -5.57 5.77
N LEU A 34 5.55 -4.41 6.20
CA LEU A 34 6.47 -3.60 5.40
C LEU A 34 7.79 -4.32 5.13
N VAL A 35 8.32 -5.03 6.12
CA VAL A 35 9.51 -5.87 5.97
C VAL A 35 9.25 -6.99 4.97
N ALA A 36 8.13 -7.71 5.09
CA ALA A 36 7.76 -8.75 4.13
C ALA A 36 7.67 -8.20 2.70
N HIS A 37 7.04 -7.03 2.51
CA HIS A 37 6.97 -6.36 1.21
C HIS A 37 8.36 -6.02 0.65
N HIS A 38 9.23 -5.41 1.46
CA HIS A 38 10.57 -5.03 1.03
C HIS A 38 11.45 -6.24 0.71
N LEU A 39 11.31 -7.36 1.44
CA LEU A 39 12.00 -8.61 1.12
C LEU A 39 11.55 -9.15 -0.24
N LEU A 40 10.25 -9.20 -0.51
CA LEU A 40 9.71 -9.63 -1.81
C LEU A 40 10.16 -8.71 -2.95
N LEU A 41 10.17 -7.40 -2.72
CA LEU A 41 10.68 -6.42 -3.69
C LEU A 41 12.18 -6.64 -3.95
N ALA A 42 12.98 -6.82 -2.89
CA ALA A 42 14.42 -7.09 -2.99
C ALA A 42 14.71 -8.38 -3.78
N HIS A 43 13.91 -9.44 -3.56
CA HIS A 43 13.97 -10.64 -4.39
C HIS A 43 13.73 -10.30 -5.88
N GLY A 44 12.64 -9.60 -6.21
CA GLY A 44 12.35 -9.21 -7.59
C GLY A 44 13.45 -8.36 -8.24
N LEU A 45 14.08 -7.46 -7.48
CA LEU A 45 15.23 -6.66 -7.92
C LEU A 45 16.47 -7.54 -8.15
N ALA A 46 16.75 -8.50 -7.27
CA ALA A 46 17.86 -9.44 -7.43
C ALA A 46 17.70 -10.30 -8.70
N ILE A 47 16.48 -10.79 -8.98
CA ILE A 47 16.19 -11.52 -10.22
C ILE A 47 16.48 -10.65 -11.46
N ARG A 48 16.06 -9.37 -11.44
CA ARG A 48 16.32 -8.43 -12.54
C ARG A 48 17.82 -8.21 -12.75
N ALA A 49 18.57 -7.96 -11.67
CA ALA A 49 20.01 -7.75 -11.72
C ALA A 49 20.77 -9.00 -12.21
N PHE A 50 20.37 -10.19 -11.76
CA PHE A 50 20.95 -11.45 -12.23
C PHE A 50 20.73 -11.66 -13.73
N ARG A 51 19.52 -11.43 -14.23
CA ARG A 51 19.21 -11.57 -15.67
C ARG A 51 20.02 -10.60 -16.53
N GLN A 52 20.19 -9.36 -16.06
CA GLN A 52 20.99 -8.34 -16.74
C GLN A 52 22.48 -8.70 -16.80
N SER A 53 23.05 -9.16 -15.69
CA SER A 53 24.48 -9.50 -15.58
C SER A 53 24.85 -10.81 -16.29
N SER A 54 23.92 -11.77 -16.36
CA SER A 54 24.16 -13.10 -16.95
C SER A 54 24.03 -13.13 -18.47
N GLY A 55 23.60 -12.02 -19.12
CA GLY A 55 23.31 -11.98 -20.55
C GLY A 55 22.14 -12.86 -21.01
N ARG A 56 21.45 -13.54 -20.09
CA ARG A 56 20.30 -14.40 -20.36
C ARG A 56 19.03 -13.55 -20.51
N ARG A 57 18.63 -13.30 -21.76
CA ARG A 57 17.28 -12.81 -22.09
C ARG A 57 16.33 -14.00 -22.09
N ARG A 58 15.10 -13.84 -21.58
CA ARG A 58 14.04 -14.84 -21.73
C ARG A 58 13.88 -15.14 -23.23
N VAL A 59 14.21 -16.36 -23.66
CA VAL A 59 13.84 -16.84 -24.99
C VAL A 59 12.43 -17.41 -24.82
N ALA A 60 11.46 -16.84 -25.52
CA ALA A 60 10.10 -17.38 -25.52
C ALA A 60 10.14 -18.79 -26.16
N GLY A 61 9.85 -19.83 -25.37
CA GLY A 61 9.85 -21.23 -25.82
C GLY A 61 10.91 -22.13 -25.20
N ASP A 62 11.79 -21.62 -24.33
CA ASP A 62 12.56 -22.50 -23.44
C ASP A 62 11.61 -23.04 -22.37
N ASP A 63 11.40 -24.36 -22.35
CA ASP A 63 10.72 -25.05 -21.26
C ASP A 63 11.61 -24.91 -20.00
N ASP A 64 11.36 -23.84 -19.24
CA ASP A 64 12.02 -23.42 -17.99
C ASP A 64 12.02 -24.52 -16.89
N ALA A 65 11.38 -25.67 -17.11
CA ALA A 65 11.16 -26.72 -16.11
C ALA A 65 12.40 -27.57 -15.77
N GLN A 66 13.51 -27.51 -16.54
CA GLN A 66 14.65 -28.41 -16.32
C GLN A 66 16.02 -27.74 -16.12
N THR A 67 16.15 -26.42 -16.27
CA THR A 67 17.46 -25.77 -16.09
C THR A 67 17.66 -25.33 -14.64
N VAL A 68 18.48 -26.09 -13.89
CA VAL A 68 18.84 -25.87 -12.48
C VAL A 68 19.76 -24.64 -12.28
N ASP A 69 19.93 -23.83 -13.33
CA ASP A 69 20.97 -22.84 -13.53
C ASP A 69 20.45 -21.40 -13.28
N GLY A 70 19.65 -21.23 -12.22
CA GLY A 70 18.96 -19.98 -11.88
C GLY A 70 19.16 -19.51 -10.44
N ILE A 71 18.74 -18.28 -10.18
CA ILE A 71 18.56 -17.68 -8.86
C ILE A 71 17.08 -17.78 -8.46
N GLY A 72 16.80 -18.02 -7.18
CA GLY A 72 15.45 -18.16 -6.62
C GLY A 72 15.38 -17.63 -5.20
N ILE A 73 14.27 -17.93 -4.51
CA ILE A 73 14.04 -17.62 -3.10
C ILE A 73 13.77 -18.91 -2.34
N ALA A 74 14.24 -19.03 -1.10
CA ALA A 74 13.92 -20.15 -0.22
C ALA A 74 12.81 -19.75 0.76
N LEU A 75 11.71 -20.49 0.79
CA LEU A 75 10.56 -20.24 1.65
C LEU A 75 10.47 -21.31 2.74
N SER A 76 10.21 -20.88 3.98
CA SER A 76 9.76 -21.77 5.06
C SER A 76 8.24 -21.91 4.93
N ILE A 77 7.77 -23.09 4.52
CA ILE A 77 6.34 -23.38 4.34
C ILE A 77 5.91 -24.40 5.39
N ASN A 78 4.85 -24.08 6.12
CA ASN A 78 4.33 -24.92 7.20
C ASN A 78 2.85 -25.19 7.00
N GLN A 79 2.41 -26.43 7.19
CA GLN A 79 0.99 -26.76 7.26
C GLN A 79 0.39 -26.18 8.54
N GLN A 80 -0.72 -25.45 8.40
CA GLN A 80 -1.47 -24.89 9.52
C GLN A 80 -2.76 -25.68 9.70
N GLU A 81 -2.97 -26.22 10.90
CA GLU A 81 -4.18 -26.96 11.25
C GLU A 81 -4.88 -26.26 12.41
N PRO A 82 -6.22 -26.17 12.38
CA PRO A 82 -6.97 -25.63 13.51
C PRO A 82 -6.90 -26.60 14.69
N ALA A 83 -6.86 -26.06 15.91
CA ALA A 83 -6.82 -26.88 17.11
C ALA A 83 -8.12 -27.69 17.31
N THR A 84 -9.25 -27.15 16.85
CA THR A 84 -10.57 -27.79 16.86
C THR A 84 -11.39 -27.37 15.64
N ASP A 85 -12.56 -27.99 15.46
CA ASP A 85 -13.53 -27.61 14.42
C ASP A 85 -14.31 -26.31 14.74
N ASP A 86 -14.02 -25.64 15.86
CA ASP A 86 -14.63 -24.34 16.19
C ASP A 86 -14.25 -23.30 15.13
N GLU A 87 -15.23 -22.51 14.67
CA GLU A 87 -15.03 -21.48 13.65
C GLU A 87 -13.91 -20.49 14.03
N ARG A 88 -13.70 -20.23 15.32
CA ARG A 88 -12.63 -19.35 15.82
C ARG A 88 -11.25 -19.94 15.58
N ASP A 89 -11.08 -21.24 15.79
CA ASP A 89 -9.83 -21.95 15.59
C ASP A 89 -9.52 -22.11 14.10
N VAL A 90 -10.54 -22.43 13.29
CA VAL A 90 -10.44 -22.44 11.82
C VAL A 90 -10.03 -21.06 11.30
N SER A 91 -10.67 -20.00 11.80
CA SER A 91 -10.34 -18.62 11.42
C SER A 91 -8.92 -18.23 11.86
N ALA A 92 -8.46 -18.68 13.03
CA ALA A 92 -7.11 -18.43 13.50
C ALA A 92 -6.05 -19.14 12.66
N ALA A 93 -6.25 -20.42 12.34
CA ALA A 93 -5.34 -21.18 11.47
C ALA A 93 -5.21 -20.54 10.09
N LYS A 94 -6.32 -20.08 9.49
CA LYS A 94 -6.30 -19.33 8.23
C LYS A 94 -5.47 -18.05 8.31
N ARG A 95 -5.55 -17.30 9.41
CA ARG A 95 -4.73 -16.08 9.58
C ARG A 95 -3.25 -16.41 9.67
N VAL A 96 -2.88 -17.43 10.44
CA VAL A 96 -1.47 -17.87 10.55
C VAL A 96 -0.94 -18.33 9.20
N ASP A 97 -1.74 -19.10 8.44
CA ASP A 97 -1.40 -19.48 7.06
C ASP A 97 -1.22 -18.26 6.16
N GLY A 98 -2.12 -17.28 6.31
CA GLY A 98 -2.04 -15.97 5.68
C GLY A 98 -0.68 -15.31 5.83
N PHE A 99 -0.22 -15.15 7.06
CA PHE A 99 1.06 -14.51 7.37
C PHE A 99 2.29 -15.35 7.02
N TRP A 100 2.23 -16.67 7.20
CA TRP A 100 3.40 -17.53 7.04
C TRP A 100 3.61 -17.99 5.60
N ASN A 101 2.52 -18.31 4.90
CA ASN A 101 2.54 -18.93 3.58
C ASN A 101 1.97 -17.99 2.51
N SER A 102 0.68 -17.67 2.61
CA SER A 102 -0.08 -17.07 1.51
C SER A 102 0.42 -15.68 1.12
N LEU A 103 0.87 -14.86 2.08
CA LEU A 103 1.49 -13.55 1.81
C LEU A 103 2.64 -13.64 0.79
N TYR A 104 3.46 -14.69 0.87
CA TYR A 104 4.62 -14.89 0.02
C TYR A 104 4.26 -15.64 -1.27
N LEU A 105 3.48 -16.71 -1.17
CA LEU A 105 3.11 -17.55 -2.32
C LEU A 105 2.27 -16.78 -3.33
N GLU A 106 1.22 -16.09 -2.88
CA GLU A 106 0.37 -15.29 -3.77
C GLU A 106 1.17 -14.17 -4.46
N SER A 107 2.05 -13.49 -3.70
CA SER A 107 2.89 -12.43 -4.26
C SER A 107 3.86 -12.93 -5.33
N LEU A 108 4.48 -14.10 -5.11
CA LEU A 108 5.49 -14.64 -6.01
C LEU A 108 4.91 -15.26 -7.28
N PHE A 109 3.77 -15.96 -7.16
CA PHE A 109 3.22 -16.74 -8.26
C PHE A 109 2.03 -16.07 -8.95
N ASN A 110 1.25 -15.27 -8.23
CA ASN A 110 0.02 -14.64 -8.72
C ASN A 110 0.13 -13.10 -8.80
N GLY A 111 1.13 -12.51 -8.15
CA GLY A 111 1.42 -11.07 -8.26
C GLY A 111 0.51 -10.17 -7.44
N HIS A 112 -0.19 -10.71 -6.45
CA HIS A 112 -1.03 -9.96 -5.51
C HIS A 112 -0.87 -10.51 -4.08
N TYR A 113 -1.29 -9.72 -3.10
CA TYR A 113 -1.40 -10.20 -1.71
C TYR A 113 -2.73 -10.92 -1.49
N PRO A 114 -2.85 -11.80 -0.46
CA PRO A 114 -4.11 -12.46 -0.11
C PRO A 114 -5.14 -11.45 0.40
N GLU A 115 -6.23 -11.26 -0.37
CA GLU A 115 -7.25 -10.23 -0.12
C GLU A 115 -7.94 -10.39 1.24
N ASP A 116 -8.26 -11.61 1.64
CA ASP A 116 -8.92 -11.92 2.92
C ASP A 116 -8.06 -11.50 4.13
N ILE A 117 -6.74 -11.64 4.01
CA ILE A 117 -5.79 -11.18 5.03
C ILE A 117 -5.69 -9.66 5.05
N LEU A 118 -5.65 -9.01 3.89
CA LEU A 118 -5.64 -7.54 3.81
C LEU A 118 -6.91 -6.94 4.43
N GLU A 119 -8.08 -7.48 4.08
CA GLU A 119 -9.36 -7.06 4.65
C GLU A 119 -9.36 -7.22 6.18
N TRP A 120 -8.87 -8.35 6.67
CA TRP A 120 -8.78 -8.58 8.11
C TRP A 120 -7.85 -7.58 8.80
N LEU A 121 -6.68 -7.30 8.21
CA LEU A 121 -5.72 -6.32 8.70
C LEU A 121 -6.29 -4.89 8.69
N ALA A 122 -7.05 -4.52 7.66
CA ALA A 122 -7.76 -3.25 7.60
C ALA A 122 -8.77 -3.12 8.73
N ARG A 123 -9.61 -4.15 8.95
CA ARG A 123 -10.60 -4.18 10.05
C ARG A 123 -9.93 -4.18 11.43
N ALA A 124 -8.76 -4.78 11.54
CA ALA A 124 -7.96 -4.78 12.77
C ALA A 124 -7.20 -3.47 13.02
N GLY A 125 -7.29 -2.48 12.11
CA GLY A 125 -6.58 -1.19 12.22
C GLY A 125 -5.08 -1.28 11.96
N VAL A 126 -4.60 -2.39 11.40
CA VAL A 126 -3.19 -2.62 11.09
C VAL A 126 -2.79 -1.96 9.76
N LEU A 127 -3.70 -1.88 8.78
CA LEU A 127 -3.49 -1.08 7.58
C LEU A 127 -3.84 0.39 7.83
N PRO A 128 -3.29 1.35 7.05
CA PRO A 128 -3.66 2.75 7.20
C PRO A 128 -5.15 2.91 6.94
N VAL A 129 -5.87 3.43 7.92
CA VAL A 129 -7.23 3.95 7.75
C VAL A 129 -7.21 5.45 7.92
N THR A 130 -8.12 6.13 7.23
CA THR A 130 -8.34 7.56 7.46
C THR A 130 -8.92 7.78 8.86
N ALA A 131 -8.91 9.03 9.34
CA ALA A 131 -9.60 9.42 10.57
C ALA A 131 -11.13 9.17 10.50
N MET A 132 -11.68 8.88 9.32
CA MET A 132 -13.07 8.45 9.13
C MET A 132 -13.27 6.94 9.37
N GLY A 133 -12.20 6.17 9.60
CA GLY A 133 -12.23 4.71 9.62
C GLY A 133 -12.31 4.08 8.22
N TRP A 134 -12.16 4.86 7.15
CA TRP A 134 -12.15 4.36 5.78
C TRP A 134 -10.81 3.74 5.45
N GLU A 135 -10.85 2.56 4.82
CA GLU A 135 -9.68 1.90 4.26
C GLU A 135 -9.01 2.78 3.19
N VAL A 136 -7.67 2.77 3.19
CA VAL A 136 -6.89 3.42 2.13
C VAL A 136 -6.48 2.36 1.11
N TYR A 137 -7.25 2.26 0.02
CA TYR A 137 -7.03 1.29 -1.06
C TYR A 137 -6.99 1.97 -2.44
N PRO A 138 -5.81 2.45 -2.89
CA PRO A 138 -5.68 3.19 -4.15
C PRO A 138 -6.12 2.41 -5.40
N GLU A 139 -5.94 1.09 -5.44
CA GLU A 139 -6.36 0.25 -6.58
C GLU A 139 -7.88 0.33 -6.81
N GLY A 140 -8.69 0.52 -5.76
CA GLY A 140 -10.13 0.71 -5.93
C GLY A 140 -10.48 1.89 -6.84
N LEU A 141 -9.65 2.96 -6.84
CA LEU A 141 -9.81 4.07 -7.78
C LEU A 141 -9.48 3.64 -9.23
N PHE A 142 -8.45 2.80 -9.41
CA PHE A 142 -8.09 2.25 -10.72
C PHE A 142 -9.26 1.46 -11.30
N ASP A 143 -9.79 0.51 -10.53
CA ASP A 143 -10.83 -0.40 -10.99
C ASP A 143 -12.10 0.35 -11.37
N VAL A 144 -12.54 1.28 -10.52
CA VAL A 144 -13.73 2.10 -10.78
C VAL A 144 -13.56 2.94 -12.05
N LEU A 145 -12.44 3.65 -12.20
CA LEU A 145 -12.25 4.53 -13.36
C LEU A 145 -11.99 3.75 -14.65
N LYS A 146 -11.28 2.62 -14.57
CA LYS A 146 -11.09 1.74 -15.72
C LYS A 146 -12.41 1.17 -16.19
N ARG A 147 -13.25 0.68 -15.27
CA ARG A 147 -14.60 0.20 -15.56
C ARG A 147 -15.48 1.29 -16.18
N VAL A 148 -15.51 2.49 -15.60
CA VAL A 148 -16.25 3.63 -16.16
C VAL A 148 -15.79 3.93 -17.60
N SER A 149 -14.48 3.90 -17.83
CA SER A 149 -13.93 4.14 -19.16
C SER A 149 -14.24 3.04 -20.17
N ASP A 150 -14.17 1.77 -19.76
CA ASP A 150 -14.36 0.63 -20.66
C ASP A 150 -15.83 0.40 -21.00
N ASP A 151 -16.68 0.39 -19.98
CA ASP A 151 -18.06 -0.10 -20.10
C ASP A 151 -19.05 1.03 -20.44
N TYR A 152 -18.73 2.29 -20.11
CA TYR A 152 -19.73 3.36 -20.13
C TYR A 152 -19.37 4.53 -21.04
N THR A 153 -18.14 5.06 -21.01
CA THR A 153 -17.85 6.29 -21.75
C THR A 153 -16.39 6.52 -22.10
N LYS A 154 -16.18 7.24 -23.21
CA LYS A 154 -14.86 7.75 -23.65
C LYS A 154 -14.75 9.27 -23.55
N ILE A 155 -15.78 9.96 -23.05
CA ILE A 155 -15.69 11.41 -22.83
C ILE A 155 -14.62 11.72 -21.76
N PRO A 156 -14.08 12.95 -21.73
CA PRO A 156 -13.16 13.38 -20.68
C PRO A 156 -13.71 13.14 -19.28
N LEU A 157 -12.93 12.46 -18.44
CA LEU A 157 -13.21 12.24 -17.02
C LEU A 157 -12.44 13.23 -16.15
N PHE A 158 -13.02 13.61 -15.02
CA PHE A 158 -12.39 14.44 -13.99
C PHE A 158 -12.65 13.82 -12.62
N ILE A 159 -11.60 13.64 -11.82
CA ILE A 159 -11.76 13.32 -10.40
C ILE A 159 -12.03 14.64 -9.69
N THR A 160 -13.29 14.94 -9.41
CA THR A 160 -13.71 16.22 -8.83
C THR A 160 -13.42 16.30 -7.33
N GLU A 161 -13.32 15.16 -6.65
CA GLU A 161 -12.98 15.07 -5.24
C GLU A 161 -12.22 13.76 -4.96
N ASN A 162 -11.04 13.86 -4.37
CA ASN A 162 -10.35 12.74 -3.74
C ASN A 162 -9.41 13.26 -2.65
N GLY A 163 -9.43 12.63 -1.48
CA GLY A 163 -8.59 12.99 -0.36
C GLY A 163 -8.99 12.24 0.91
N ALA A 164 -8.33 12.56 2.02
CA ALA A 164 -8.47 11.83 3.27
C ALA A 164 -8.38 12.74 4.50
N ALA A 165 -9.19 12.44 5.51
CA ALA A 165 -9.00 12.98 6.85
C ALA A 165 -7.95 12.17 7.59
N PHE A 166 -7.05 12.87 8.28
CA PHE A 166 -6.10 12.30 9.24
C PHE A 166 -6.06 13.19 10.49
N GLU A 167 -5.60 12.64 11.60
CA GLU A 167 -5.38 13.43 12.81
C GLU A 167 -4.17 14.34 12.61
N ASP A 168 -4.40 15.65 12.65
CA ASP A 168 -3.39 16.67 12.41
C ASP A 168 -2.88 17.22 13.75
N ALA A 169 -1.63 16.95 14.10
CA ALA A 169 -1.02 17.52 15.31
C ALA A 169 -0.59 18.97 15.06
N LEU A 170 -1.10 19.90 15.88
CA LEU A 170 -0.69 21.31 15.81
C LEU A 170 0.71 21.49 16.42
N PRO A 171 1.68 22.00 15.65
CA PRO A 171 3.01 22.24 16.20
C PRO A 171 2.99 23.45 17.14
N PRO A 172 3.76 23.41 18.25
CA PRO A 172 3.76 24.46 19.28
C PRO A 172 4.26 25.83 18.81
N ASN A 173 4.84 25.93 17.61
CA ASN A 173 5.53 27.13 17.10
C ASN A 173 4.93 27.70 15.79
N GLY A 174 3.74 27.25 15.38
CA GLY A 174 3.12 27.74 14.14
C GLY A 174 3.85 27.34 12.84
N SER A 175 4.75 26.35 12.90
CA SER A 175 5.31 25.71 11.71
C SER A 175 4.23 24.95 10.92
N ALA A 176 4.56 24.51 9.70
CA ALA A 176 3.64 23.71 8.89
C ALA A 176 3.28 22.42 9.66
N ILE A 177 1.99 22.08 9.68
CA ILE A 177 1.49 20.85 10.29
C ILE A 177 2.06 19.66 9.52
N ASP A 178 2.64 18.71 10.24
CA ASP A 178 3.22 17.50 9.66
C ASP A 178 2.15 16.43 9.47
N ASP A 179 1.63 16.35 8.26
CA ASP A 179 0.55 15.46 7.84
C ASP A 179 1.04 14.42 6.81
N ALA A 180 2.12 13.72 7.14
CA ALA A 180 2.77 12.74 6.27
C ALA A 180 1.79 11.67 5.71
N ALA A 181 0.87 11.17 6.54
CA ALA A 181 -0.13 10.19 6.09
C ALA A 181 -1.04 10.73 4.96
N ARG A 182 -1.34 12.04 4.96
CA ARG A 182 -2.09 12.68 3.89
C ARG A 182 -1.28 12.76 2.60
N ILE A 183 0.03 12.99 2.71
CA ILE A 183 0.96 12.96 1.57
C ILE A 183 1.01 11.54 0.98
N ASP A 184 1.14 10.51 1.81
CA ASP A 184 1.19 9.11 1.37
C ASP A 184 -0.12 8.67 0.70
N TYR A 185 -1.26 9.11 1.22
CA TYR A 185 -2.56 8.91 0.57
C TYR A 185 -2.58 9.53 -0.82
N LEU A 186 -2.19 10.81 -0.95
CA LEU A 186 -2.25 11.51 -2.24
C LEU A 186 -1.22 10.97 -3.23
N SER A 187 0.00 10.68 -2.80
CA SER A 187 1.07 10.17 -3.66
C SER A 187 0.68 8.82 -4.28
N SER A 188 0.19 7.88 -3.48
CA SER A 188 -0.27 6.57 -3.96
C SER A 188 -1.45 6.67 -4.93
N HIS A 189 -2.41 7.57 -4.68
CA HIS A 189 -3.52 7.81 -5.62
C HIS A 189 -3.05 8.49 -6.92
N PHE A 190 -2.03 9.34 -6.88
CA PHE A 190 -1.46 9.91 -8.12
C PHE A 190 -0.70 8.88 -8.96
N GLU A 191 -0.08 7.88 -8.34
CA GLU A 191 0.50 6.75 -9.08
C GLU A 191 -0.57 5.96 -9.84
N VAL A 192 -1.73 5.75 -9.22
CA VAL A 192 -2.91 5.14 -9.87
C VAL A 192 -3.42 6.01 -11.02
N VAL A 193 -3.52 7.33 -10.81
CA VAL A 193 -3.90 8.29 -11.87
C VAL A 193 -2.95 8.20 -13.06
N ARG A 194 -1.63 8.14 -12.81
CA ARG A 194 -0.62 7.95 -13.86
C ARG A 194 -0.88 6.65 -14.64
N ARG A 195 -1.09 5.53 -13.93
CA ARG A 195 -1.38 4.23 -14.55
C ARG A 195 -2.66 4.25 -15.39
N LEU A 196 -3.73 4.89 -14.91
CA LEU A 196 -4.97 5.06 -15.68
C LEU A 196 -4.73 5.79 -17.01
N CYS A 197 -3.96 6.88 -16.97
CA CYS A 197 -3.57 7.61 -18.18
C CYS A 197 -2.75 6.75 -19.14
N GLU A 198 -1.80 5.95 -18.63
CA GLU A 198 -1.00 5.00 -19.41
C GLU A 198 -1.86 3.89 -20.06
N CYS A 199 -2.93 3.47 -19.39
CA CYS A 199 -3.91 2.54 -19.92
C CYS A 199 -4.91 3.18 -20.91
N GLY A 200 -4.75 4.46 -21.26
CA GLY A 200 -5.57 5.15 -22.25
C GLY A 200 -6.92 5.66 -21.72
N VAL A 201 -7.12 5.70 -20.40
CA VAL A 201 -8.30 6.34 -19.81
C VAL A 201 -8.22 7.85 -20.07
N ASN A 202 -9.30 8.44 -20.59
CA ASN A 202 -9.37 9.86 -20.96
C ASN A 202 -9.55 10.77 -19.72
N LEU A 203 -8.67 10.65 -18.74
CA LEU A 203 -8.67 11.43 -17.50
C LEU A 203 -7.98 12.78 -17.71
N ARG A 204 -8.68 13.89 -17.43
CA ARG A 204 -8.26 15.26 -17.76
C ARG A 204 -8.05 16.18 -16.56
N GLY A 205 -8.44 15.76 -15.38
CA GLY A 205 -8.19 16.55 -14.18
C GLY A 205 -8.41 15.78 -12.90
N TYR A 206 -7.82 16.33 -11.85
CA TYR A 206 -7.88 15.82 -10.49
C TYR A 206 -7.95 17.02 -9.54
N TYR A 207 -8.89 16.97 -8.60
CA TYR A 207 -9.09 17.98 -7.59
C TYR A 207 -9.00 17.33 -6.20
N VAL A 208 -8.02 17.77 -5.40
CA VAL A 208 -7.86 17.30 -4.02
C VAL A 208 -9.02 17.80 -3.18
N TRP A 209 -9.70 16.88 -2.51
CA TRP A 209 -10.63 17.20 -1.43
C TRP A 209 -9.87 17.19 -0.09
N SER A 210 -9.66 18.30 0.60
CA SER A 210 -10.21 19.63 0.32
C SER A 210 -9.13 20.70 0.37
N LEU A 211 -9.46 21.92 -0.09
CA LEU A 211 -8.54 23.05 0.02
C LEU A 211 -8.29 23.42 1.49
N MET A 212 -9.33 23.47 2.32
CA MET A 212 -9.29 23.93 3.70
C MET A 212 -10.07 22.98 4.60
N ASP A 213 -9.65 22.87 5.86
CA ASP A 213 -10.48 22.26 6.90
C ASP A 213 -11.83 22.97 6.97
N ASN A 214 -12.90 22.18 6.95
CA ASN A 214 -14.27 22.66 6.81
C ASN A 214 -15.21 21.92 7.76
N PHE A 215 -16.51 22.17 7.63
CA PHE A 215 -17.56 21.41 8.31
C PHE A 215 -17.81 20.11 7.55
N GLU A 216 -17.38 18.98 8.10
CA GLU A 216 -17.48 17.66 7.50
C GLU A 216 -18.80 16.98 7.88
N TRP A 217 -19.91 17.62 7.50
CA TRP A 217 -21.27 17.08 7.60
C TRP A 217 -21.60 16.51 8.99
N ALA A 218 -21.91 15.21 9.08
CA ALA A 218 -22.26 14.53 10.32
C ALA A 218 -21.11 14.51 11.35
N GLN A 219 -19.86 14.70 10.92
CA GLN A 219 -18.68 14.73 11.78
C GLN A 219 -18.38 16.14 12.32
N GLY A 220 -19.12 17.16 11.87
CA GLY A 220 -18.87 18.54 12.24
C GLY A 220 -17.43 18.96 11.94
N TYR A 221 -16.76 19.59 12.90
CA TYR A 221 -15.36 20.04 12.75
C TYR A 221 -14.33 19.04 13.27
N SER A 222 -14.75 17.81 13.62
CA SER A 222 -13.85 16.81 14.21
C SER A 222 -12.95 16.12 13.18
N LYS A 223 -13.26 16.24 11.89
CA LYS A 223 -12.52 15.62 10.80
C LYS A 223 -12.00 16.68 9.83
N ARG A 224 -10.77 16.49 9.37
CA ARG A 224 -9.99 17.50 8.66
C ARG A 224 -9.42 16.93 7.37
N PHE A 225 -10.07 17.25 6.25
CA PHE A 225 -9.61 16.87 4.90
C PHE A 225 -8.65 17.89 4.27
N GLY A 226 -8.57 19.11 4.83
CA GLY A 226 -7.94 20.24 4.17
C GLY A 226 -6.44 20.06 3.96
N LEU A 227 -5.93 20.55 2.83
CA LEU A 227 -4.51 20.86 2.66
C LEU A 227 -4.09 22.07 3.51
N VAL A 228 -5.04 22.94 3.85
CA VAL A 228 -4.84 24.11 4.71
C VAL A 228 -5.61 23.92 6.01
N HIS A 229 -4.89 23.99 7.13
CA HIS A 229 -5.50 24.00 8.45
C HIS A 229 -6.23 25.32 8.70
N VAL A 230 -7.39 25.22 9.34
CA VAL A 230 -8.17 26.36 9.82
C VAL A 230 -8.32 26.28 11.34
N ASP A 231 -7.83 27.31 12.03
CA ASP A 231 -8.23 27.57 13.40
C ASP A 231 -9.64 28.17 13.38
N PHE A 232 -10.63 27.43 13.85
CA PHE A 232 -12.02 27.87 13.80
C PHE A 232 -12.33 29.02 14.77
N GLN A 233 -11.53 29.22 15.82
CA GLN A 233 -11.70 30.32 16.77
C GLN A 233 -11.13 31.63 16.22
N THR A 234 -9.91 31.59 15.67
CA THR A 234 -9.20 32.80 15.22
C THR A 234 -9.33 33.05 13.72
N GLN A 235 -9.82 32.07 12.95
CA GLN A 235 -9.86 32.09 11.49
C GLN A 235 -8.47 32.15 10.84
N GLN A 236 -7.40 31.84 11.59
CA GLN A 236 -6.06 31.74 11.01
C GLN A 236 -5.97 30.51 10.08
N ARG A 237 -5.30 30.71 8.92
CA ARG A 237 -5.01 29.64 7.94
C ARG A 237 -3.53 29.29 7.98
N THR A 238 -3.23 28.01 8.05
CA THR A 238 -1.85 27.49 8.04
C THR A 238 -1.75 26.38 6.99
N ALA A 239 -0.89 26.57 5.99
CA ALA A 239 -0.62 25.52 5.01
C ALA A 239 0.01 24.31 5.71
N LYS A 240 -0.56 23.12 5.48
CA LYS A 240 0.02 21.86 5.98
C LYS A 240 1.19 21.43 5.09
N ARG A 241 1.98 20.46 5.54
CA ARG A 241 3.09 19.91 4.74
C ARG A 241 2.58 19.34 3.41
N SER A 242 1.40 18.73 3.39
CA SER A 242 0.71 18.26 2.18
C SER A 242 0.39 19.36 1.17
N ALA A 243 0.03 20.58 1.61
CA ALA A 243 -0.16 21.72 0.69
C ALA A 243 1.15 22.11 0.00
N LEU A 244 2.25 22.16 0.76
CA LEU A 244 3.56 22.51 0.23
C LEU A 244 4.06 21.43 -0.73
N TRP A 245 3.88 20.17 -0.36
CA TRP A 245 4.19 19.02 -1.21
C TRP A 245 3.35 19.04 -2.50
N TYR A 246 2.04 19.28 -2.42
CA TYR A 246 1.16 19.30 -3.59
C TYR A 246 1.51 20.44 -4.55
N ARG A 247 1.87 21.62 -4.02
CA ARG A 247 2.41 22.74 -4.81
C ARG A 247 3.66 22.31 -5.60
N ASP A 248 4.60 21.64 -4.94
CA ASP A 248 5.88 21.26 -5.56
C ASP A 248 5.70 20.08 -6.52
N PHE A 249 4.81 19.13 -6.20
CA PHE A 249 4.37 18.08 -7.11
C PHE A 249 3.82 18.70 -8.40
N ILE A 250 2.83 19.60 -8.34
CA ILE A 250 2.27 20.26 -9.54
C ILE A 250 3.35 20.98 -10.36
N ARG A 251 4.30 21.66 -9.69
CA ARG A 251 5.42 22.33 -10.37
C ARG A 251 6.35 21.36 -11.10
N SER A 252 6.56 20.17 -10.55
CA SER A 252 7.41 19.13 -11.16
C SER A 252 6.80 18.49 -12.41
N GLN A 253 5.50 18.65 -12.63
CA GLN A 253 4.78 18.10 -13.80
C GLN A 253 4.77 19.06 -15.01
N ARG A 254 5.45 20.20 -14.93
CA ARG A 254 5.50 21.23 -15.97
C ARG A 254 6.77 21.19 -16.79
#